data_AF-A0A524GQH7-F1
#
_entry.id   AF-A0A524GQH7-F1
#
_cell.length_a   1.000
_cell.length_b   1.000
_cell.length_c   1.000
_cell.angle_alpha   90.00
_cell.angle_beta   90.00
_cell.angle_gamma   90.00
#
_symmetry.space_group_name_H-M   'P 1'
#
loop_
_entity.id
_entity.type
_entity.pdbx_description
1 polymer ?
#
loop_
_entity_poly.entity_id
_entity_poly.type
_entity_poly.pdbx_seq_one_letter_code
_entity_poly.pdbx_strand_id
1 'polypeptide(L)'
;MKTITTMLIAVFVLSACGEKSEPAATTVQKASWEEFAATTVAAYYAANPEAAVYAGLHEYDGKMSDVSLAANEKYALWIDGVIAEANSYDSLGGIEAFERDYLLTALEGELFWIRDSGFATNNPVYYASGISADIYIDREYAPIEERIVAYTQYVSQLPAMLQTMRENLQPPLPAPYIETAHAIFSGMADYLLNTVPGLFAAVKDEQLQRQFAAANRDAAEAVALAASWL
;
A
#
# COMPACT_ATOMS: atom_id res chain seq x y z
N MET A 1 23.64 30.38 91.79
CA MET A 1 24.65 31.29 91.20
C MET A 1 24.03 31.93 89.96
N LYS A 2 24.08 33.25 89.87
CA LYS A 2 23.56 34.10 88.78
C LYS A 2 24.51 34.09 87.58
N THR A 3 23.97 34.16 86.36
CA THR A 3 24.53 34.84 85.16
C THR A 3 23.52 34.71 84.00
N ILE A 4 22.75 35.74 83.65
CA ILE A 4 23.03 36.84 82.69
C ILE A 4 22.92 36.42 81.21
N THR A 5 21.83 36.92 80.61
CA THR A 5 21.49 37.29 79.23
C THR A 5 22.65 37.41 78.22
N THR A 6 22.46 36.88 77.00
CA THR A 6 22.79 37.57 75.74
C THR A 6 21.94 37.01 74.60
N MET A 7 21.16 37.88 73.98
CA MET A 7 20.33 37.65 72.80
C MET A 7 21.21 37.86 71.56
N LEU A 8 21.35 36.85 70.69
CA LEU A 8 22.03 36.97 69.41
C LEU A 8 21.02 36.76 68.28
N ILE A 9 20.82 37.81 67.47
CA ILE A 9 20.00 37.81 66.27
C ILE A 9 20.78 37.06 65.18
N ALA A 10 20.24 35.95 64.69
CA ALA A 10 20.77 35.22 63.54
C ALA A 10 20.01 35.64 62.27
N VAL A 11 20.74 36.26 61.35
CA VAL A 11 20.29 36.64 60.01
C VAL A 11 20.13 35.36 59.17
N PHE A 12 18.92 35.10 58.67
CA PHE A 12 18.64 34.05 57.70
C PHE A 12 19.18 34.47 56.31
N VAL A 13 20.24 33.81 55.86
CA VAL A 13 20.65 33.85 54.44
C VAL A 13 19.97 32.66 53.74
N LEU A 14 18.91 32.94 52.99
CA LEU A 14 18.29 31.99 52.07
C LEU A 14 19.27 31.70 50.92
N SER A 15 20.03 30.62 51.04
CA SER A 15 20.72 30.01 49.90
C SER A 15 19.67 29.27 49.06
N ALA A 16 19.26 29.88 47.96
CA ALA A 16 18.47 29.22 46.93
C ALA A 16 19.36 28.17 46.24
N CYS A 17 19.20 26.90 46.62
CA CYS A 17 19.65 25.79 45.79
C CYS A 17 18.75 25.76 44.56
N GLY A 18 19.25 26.26 43.43
CA GLY A 18 18.64 26.00 42.14
C GLY A 18 18.85 24.54 41.78
N GLU A 19 17.86 23.70 42.04
CA GLU A 19 17.73 22.43 41.32
C GLU A 19 17.57 22.77 39.85
N LYS A 20 18.60 22.43 39.08
CA LYS A 20 18.54 22.43 37.63
C LYS A 20 17.59 21.29 37.26
N SER A 21 16.31 21.58 37.13
CA SER A 21 15.34 20.63 36.59
C SER A 21 15.74 20.33 35.14
N GLU A 22 16.48 19.23 34.95
CA GLU A 22 16.61 18.62 33.64
C GLU A 22 15.21 18.25 33.16
N PRO A 23 14.80 18.63 31.94
CA PRO A 23 13.54 18.16 31.40
C PRO A 23 13.60 16.63 31.39
N ALA A 24 12.67 16.00 32.11
CA ALA A 24 12.49 14.55 32.04
C ALA A 24 12.36 14.20 30.57
N ALA A 25 13.33 13.46 30.04
CA ALA A 25 13.22 12.89 28.71
C ALA A 25 11.95 12.04 28.72
N THR A 26 10.94 12.46 27.97
CA THR A 26 9.77 11.64 27.72
C THR A 26 10.29 10.42 26.96
N THR A 27 10.59 9.33 27.67
CA THR A 27 10.86 8.06 27.02
C THR A 27 9.54 7.64 26.40
N VAL A 28 9.36 7.93 25.12
CA VAL A 28 8.29 7.30 24.32
C VAL A 28 8.57 5.82 24.41
N GLN A 29 7.73 5.12 25.17
CA GLN A 29 7.86 3.68 25.30
C GLN A 29 7.66 3.07 23.92
N LYS A 30 8.66 2.34 23.45
CA LYS A 30 8.61 1.61 22.19
C LYS A 30 7.43 0.64 22.23
N ALA A 31 6.68 0.55 21.12
CA ALA A 31 5.58 -0.40 20.99
C ALA A 31 6.09 -1.85 21.19
N SER A 32 5.20 -2.75 21.57
CA SER A 32 5.49 -4.19 21.53
C SER A 32 5.69 -4.65 20.08
N TRP A 33 6.36 -5.79 19.88
CA TRP A 33 6.51 -6.39 18.56
C TRP A 33 5.14 -6.66 17.91
N GLU A 34 4.18 -7.19 18.68
CA GLU A 34 2.81 -7.46 18.23
C GLU A 34 2.11 -6.20 17.71
N GLU A 35 2.14 -5.11 18.47
CA GLU A 35 1.53 -3.83 18.06
C GLU A 35 2.20 -3.24 16.82
N PHE A 36 3.53 -3.32 16.73
CA PHE A 36 4.30 -2.87 15.57
C PHE A 36 3.98 -3.69 14.32
N ALA A 37 3.98 -5.03 14.44
CA ALA A 37 3.67 -5.93 13.33
C ALA A 37 2.23 -5.71 12.84
N ALA A 38 1.25 -5.62 13.73
CA ALA A 38 -0.15 -5.36 13.37
C ALA A 38 -0.32 -4.02 12.65
N THR A 39 0.32 -2.96 13.15
CA THR A 39 0.29 -1.62 12.53
C THR A 39 0.97 -1.63 11.15
N THR A 40 2.09 -2.34 11.03
CA THR A 40 2.82 -2.50 9.77
C THR A 40 1.98 -3.23 8.72
N VAL A 41 1.34 -4.34 9.09
CA VAL A 41 0.47 -5.11 8.19
C VAL A 41 -0.74 -4.28 7.75
N ALA A 42 -1.37 -3.54 8.67
CA ALA A 42 -2.46 -2.64 8.32
C ALA A 42 -2.04 -1.55 7.32
N ALA A 43 -0.87 -0.94 7.55
CA ALA A 43 -0.32 0.07 6.63
C ALA A 43 0.10 -0.52 5.28
N TYR A 44 0.65 -1.75 5.25
CA TYR A 44 0.93 -2.49 4.03
C TYR A 44 -0.33 -2.67 3.20
N TYR A 45 -1.43 -3.17 3.78
CA TYR A 45 -2.69 -3.34 3.05
C TYR A 45 -3.32 -2.02 2.62
N ALA A 46 -3.16 -0.95 3.41
CA ALA A 46 -3.61 0.37 3.01
C ALA A 46 -2.86 0.91 1.77
N ALA A 47 -1.58 0.57 1.63
CA ALA A 47 -0.77 0.95 0.47
C ALA A 47 -0.94 0.00 -0.74
N ASN A 48 -1.35 -1.26 -0.50
CA ASN A 48 -1.50 -2.31 -1.51
C ASN A 48 -2.92 -2.89 -1.48
N PRO A 49 -3.95 -2.12 -1.93
CA PRO A 49 -5.35 -2.54 -1.86
C PRO A 49 -5.62 -3.88 -2.57
N GLU A 50 -4.94 -4.18 -3.68
CA GLU A 50 -5.09 -5.45 -4.39
C GLU A 50 -4.67 -6.63 -3.49
N ALA A 51 -3.52 -6.52 -2.82
CA ALA A 51 -3.06 -7.52 -1.87
C ALA A 51 -4.03 -7.67 -0.68
N ALA A 52 -4.64 -6.57 -0.23
CA ALA A 52 -5.64 -6.58 0.83
C ALA A 52 -6.89 -7.38 0.42
N VAL A 53 -7.42 -7.13 -0.78
CA VAL A 53 -8.59 -7.87 -1.29
C VAL A 53 -8.24 -9.35 -1.49
N TYR A 54 -7.06 -9.69 -2.00
CA TYR A 54 -6.62 -11.08 -2.11
C TYR A 54 -6.48 -11.79 -0.75
N ALA A 55 -6.20 -11.03 0.32
CA ALA A 55 -6.20 -11.53 1.70
C ALA A 55 -7.61 -11.62 2.32
N GLY A 56 -8.66 -11.20 1.60
CA GLY A 56 -10.06 -11.23 2.05
C GLY A 56 -10.53 -9.96 2.76
N LEU A 57 -9.75 -8.87 2.71
CA LEU A 57 -10.12 -7.57 3.27
C LEU A 57 -10.96 -6.77 2.27
N HIS A 58 -12.25 -7.04 2.24
CA HIS A 58 -13.19 -6.48 1.28
C HIS A 58 -13.54 -5.00 1.53
N GLU A 59 -13.06 -4.37 2.60
CA GLU A 59 -13.09 -2.89 2.75
C GLU A 59 -12.16 -2.16 1.76
N TYR A 60 -11.32 -2.91 1.02
CA TYR A 60 -10.49 -2.40 -0.07
C TYR A 60 -11.05 -2.71 -1.46
N ASP A 61 -12.21 -3.36 -1.55
CA ASP A 61 -12.86 -3.66 -2.82
C ASP A 61 -13.01 -2.41 -3.70
N GLY A 62 -12.71 -2.56 -4.99
CA GLY A 62 -12.82 -1.48 -5.97
C GLY A 62 -11.67 -0.49 -5.98
N LYS A 63 -10.65 -0.62 -5.12
CA LYS A 63 -9.49 0.28 -5.10
C LYS A 63 -8.36 -0.23 -5.99
N MET A 64 -7.56 0.70 -6.52
CA MET A 64 -6.38 0.43 -7.32
C MET A 64 -5.17 1.18 -6.75
N SER A 65 -4.00 0.55 -6.78
CA SER A 65 -2.74 1.16 -6.37
C SER A 65 -2.35 2.34 -7.28
N ASP A 66 -1.75 3.38 -6.70
CA ASP A 66 -1.07 4.43 -7.47
C ASP A 66 0.29 3.93 -7.94
N VAL A 67 0.40 3.63 -9.23
CA VAL A 67 1.59 3.06 -9.85
C VAL A 67 2.59 4.12 -10.37
N SER A 68 2.41 5.38 -10.03
CA SER A 68 3.36 6.44 -10.41
C SER A 68 4.71 6.21 -9.74
N LEU A 69 5.81 6.61 -10.40
CA LEU A 69 7.16 6.47 -9.82
C LEU A 69 7.29 7.21 -8.48
N ALA A 70 6.57 8.32 -8.30
CA ALA A 70 6.55 9.08 -7.05
C ALA A 70 5.83 8.32 -5.92
N ALA A 71 4.70 7.66 -6.21
CA ALA A 71 4.01 6.83 -5.24
C ALA A 71 4.85 5.60 -4.85
N ASN A 72 5.49 4.95 -5.84
CA ASN A 72 6.40 3.84 -5.59
C ASN A 72 7.57 4.24 -4.69
N GLU A 73 8.23 5.37 -4.94
CA GLU A 73 9.34 5.82 -4.08
C GLU A 73 8.86 6.21 -2.68
N LYS A 74 7.67 6.84 -2.56
CA LYS A 74 7.08 7.12 -1.25
C LYS A 74 6.82 5.83 -0.46
N TYR A 75 6.34 4.79 -1.13
CA TYR A 75 6.12 3.48 -0.53
C TYR A 75 7.45 2.82 -0.13
N ALA A 76 8.47 2.87 -0.99
CA ALA A 76 9.82 2.38 -0.66
C ALA A 76 10.44 3.08 0.57
N LEU A 77 10.28 4.40 0.69
CA LEU A 77 10.73 5.14 1.88
C LEU A 77 10.00 4.74 3.15
N TRP A 78 8.70 4.43 3.05
CA TRP A 78 7.97 3.86 4.18
C TRP A 78 8.52 2.47 4.55
N ILE A 79 8.79 1.61 3.57
CA ILE A 79 9.41 0.30 3.78
C ILE A 79 10.78 0.43 4.48
N ASP A 80 11.64 1.35 4.05
CA ASP A 80 12.94 1.60 4.69
C ASP A 80 12.77 1.93 6.19
N GLY A 81 11.77 2.75 6.52
CA GLY A 81 11.44 3.10 7.89
C GLY A 81 10.99 1.89 8.72
N VAL A 82 10.13 1.05 8.15
CA VAL A 82 9.66 -0.19 8.78
C VAL A 82 10.81 -1.16 9.02
N ILE A 83 11.70 -1.36 8.04
CA ILE A 83 12.89 -2.20 8.17
C ILE A 83 13.80 -1.68 9.28
N ALA A 84 14.05 -0.37 9.34
CA ALA A 84 14.87 0.24 10.39
C ALA A 84 14.25 0.04 11.77
N GLU A 85 12.93 0.20 11.91
CA GLU A 85 12.22 0.00 13.17
C GLU A 85 12.22 -1.49 13.58
N ALA A 86 11.94 -2.41 12.65
CA ALA A 86 11.96 -3.85 12.88
C ALA A 86 13.34 -4.33 13.37
N ASN A 87 14.43 -3.84 12.77
CA ASN A 87 15.80 -4.15 13.18
C ASN A 87 16.14 -3.69 14.61
N SER A 88 15.42 -2.70 15.15
CA SER A 88 15.63 -2.26 16.53
C SER A 88 15.00 -3.20 17.57
N TYR A 89 14.23 -4.22 17.17
CA TYR A 89 13.74 -5.29 18.06
C TYR A 89 14.78 -6.41 18.14
N ASP A 90 15.88 -6.17 18.84
CA ASP A 90 17.07 -7.04 18.89
C ASP A 90 17.00 -8.18 19.93
N SER A 91 16.01 -8.14 20.81
CA SER A 91 15.85 -9.06 21.95
C SER A 91 14.69 -10.06 21.78
N LEU A 92 14.10 -10.15 20.58
CA LEU A 92 13.05 -11.11 20.28
C LEU A 92 13.58 -12.56 20.30
N GLY A 93 12.71 -13.49 20.69
CA GLY A 93 13.00 -14.92 20.67
C GLY A 93 11.81 -15.72 20.16
N GLY A 94 12.05 -16.99 19.81
CA GLY A 94 10.99 -17.90 19.37
C GLY A 94 10.26 -17.39 18.11
N ILE A 95 8.92 -17.36 18.17
CA ILE A 95 8.08 -17.00 17.02
C ILE A 95 8.25 -15.54 16.59
N GLU A 96 8.42 -14.61 17.53
CA GLU A 96 8.54 -13.18 17.23
C GLU A 96 9.84 -12.88 16.45
N ALA A 97 10.93 -13.58 16.77
CA ALA A 97 12.18 -13.46 16.03
C ALA A 97 12.00 -13.96 14.58
N PHE A 98 11.29 -15.07 14.39
CA PHE A 98 10.98 -15.60 13.06
C PHE A 98 10.09 -14.64 12.26
N GLU A 99 9.04 -14.09 12.87
CA GLU A 99 8.15 -13.11 12.23
C GLU A 99 8.91 -11.87 11.78
N ARG A 100 9.83 -11.36 12.61
CA ARG A 100 10.69 -10.23 12.25
C ARG A 100 11.57 -10.56 11.05
N ASP A 101 12.26 -11.70 11.07
CA ASP A 101 13.17 -12.09 10.00
C ASP A 101 12.40 -12.31 8.68
N TYR A 102 11.19 -12.86 8.75
CA TYR A 102 10.29 -12.98 7.60
C TYR A 102 9.83 -11.62 7.07
N LEU A 103 9.39 -10.71 7.95
CA LEU A 103 8.97 -9.36 7.57
C LEU A 103 10.11 -8.61 6.86
N LEU A 104 11.33 -8.65 7.41
CA LEU A 104 12.49 -8.04 6.81
C LEU A 104 12.74 -8.59 5.40
N THR A 105 12.76 -9.92 5.26
CA THR A 105 12.98 -10.59 3.96
C THR A 105 11.91 -10.21 2.93
N ALA A 106 10.64 -10.18 3.34
CA ALA A 106 9.54 -9.82 2.45
C ALA A 106 9.67 -8.37 1.96
N LEU A 107 9.92 -7.44 2.88
CA LEU A 107 10.04 -6.01 2.59
C LEU A 107 11.30 -5.66 1.78
N GLU A 108 12.43 -6.33 2.03
CA GLU A 108 13.62 -6.21 1.20
C GLU A 108 13.35 -6.69 -0.24
N GLY A 109 12.54 -7.74 -0.40
CA GLY A 109 12.06 -8.20 -1.71
C GLY A 109 11.19 -7.16 -2.43
N GLU A 110 10.30 -6.47 -1.71
CA GLU A 110 9.51 -5.36 -2.28
C GLU A 110 10.42 -4.21 -2.75
N LEU A 111 11.43 -3.83 -1.93
CA LEU A 111 12.40 -2.80 -2.32
C LEU A 111 13.17 -3.15 -3.58
N PHE A 112 13.55 -4.42 -3.76
CA PHE A 112 14.20 -4.89 -4.99
C PHE A 112 13.32 -4.62 -6.22
N TRP A 113 12.03 -4.94 -6.15
CA TRP A 113 11.12 -4.70 -7.27
C TRP A 113 10.94 -3.22 -7.57
N ILE A 114 10.88 -2.37 -6.54
CA ILE A 114 10.69 -0.92 -6.71
C ILE A 114 11.95 -0.22 -7.24
N ARG A 115 13.12 -0.50 -6.67
CA ARG A 115 14.35 0.28 -6.91
C ARG A 115 15.36 -0.38 -7.84
N ASP A 116 15.47 -1.70 -7.79
CA ASP A 116 16.58 -2.41 -8.46
C ASP A 116 16.16 -3.09 -9.76
N SER A 117 14.90 -3.54 -9.86
CA SER A 117 14.42 -4.30 -11.03
C SER A 117 14.42 -3.48 -12.33
N GLY A 118 14.18 -2.17 -12.23
CA GLY A 118 13.95 -1.28 -13.37
C GLY A 118 12.65 -1.57 -14.13
N PHE A 119 11.75 -2.40 -13.59
CA PHE A 119 10.57 -2.88 -14.32
C PHE A 119 9.52 -1.80 -14.55
N ALA A 120 9.33 -0.90 -13.59
CA ALA A 120 8.38 0.21 -13.75
C ALA A 120 8.72 1.11 -14.97
N THR A 121 9.99 1.20 -15.37
CA THR A 121 10.39 2.05 -16.50
C THR A 121 10.70 1.28 -17.79
N ASN A 122 10.99 -0.03 -17.70
CA ASN A 122 11.45 -0.80 -18.86
C ASN A 122 10.62 -2.06 -19.17
N ASN A 123 9.59 -2.39 -18.38
CA ASN A 123 8.83 -3.62 -18.53
C ASN A 123 7.31 -3.36 -18.50
N PRO A 124 6.62 -3.26 -19.65
CA PRO A 124 5.17 -3.08 -19.67
C PRO A 124 4.38 -4.24 -19.05
N VAL A 125 4.97 -5.43 -18.91
CA VAL A 125 4.33 -6.57 -18.23
C VAL A 125 4.07 -6.25 -16.76
N TYR A 126 4.90 -5.43 -16.12
CA TYR A 126 4.71 -4.97 -14.73
C TYR A 126 3.30 -4.39 -14.51
N TYR A 127 2.83 -3.58 -15.44
CA TYR A 127 1.52 -2.95 -15.40
C TYR A 127 0.41 -3.93 -15.78
N ALA A 128 0.64 -4.74 -16.81
CA ALA A 128 -0.34 -5.72 -17.27
C ALA A 128 -0.64 -6.77 -16.18
N SER A 129 0.37 -7.24 -15.45
CA SER A 129 0.20 -8.22 -14.35
C SER A 129 -0.41 -7.62 -13.09
N GLY A 130 -0.37 -6.30 -12.93
CA GLY A 130 -0.99 -5.61 -11.80
C GLY A 130 -2.51 -5.46 -11.91
N ILE A 131 -3.10 -5.79 -13.06
CA ILE A 131 -4.55 -5.69 -13.27
C ILE A 131 -5.20 -7.01 -12.88
N SER A 132 -6.01 -6.97 -11.82
CA SER A 132 -6.72 -8.14 -11.27
C SER A 132 -8.22 -7.84 -11.14
N ALA A 133 -8.93 -8.06 -12.24
CA ALA A 133 -10.39 -7.99 -12.26
C ALA A 133 -11.06 -9.32 -11.84
N ASP A 134 -10.32 -10.44 -11.89
CA ASP A 134 -10.79 -11.80 -11.60
C ASP A 134 -11.41 -11.91 -10.21
N ILE A 135 -10.87 -11.18 -9.23
CA ILE A 135 -11.35 -11.21 -7.85
C ILE A 135 -12.81 -10.80 -7.70
N TYR A 136 -13.29 -9.89 -8.55
CA TYR A 136 -14.68 -9.41 -8.54
C TYR A 136 -15.60 -10.23 -9.44
N ILE A 137 -15.04 -10.93 -10.43
CA ILE A 137 -15.79 -11.67 -11.45
C ILE A 137 -15.94 -13.14 -11.06
N ASP A 138 -14.82 -13.81 -10.82
CA ASP A 138 -14.73 -15.28 -10.73
C ASP A 138 -14.98 -15.79 -9.31
N ARG A 139 -14.78 -14.94 -8.30
CA ARG A 139 -14.98 -15.32 -6.89
C ARG A 139 -16.33 -14.84 -6.38
N GLU A 140 -17.17 -15.79 -5.98
CA GLU A 140 -18.49 -15.53 -5.39
C GLU A 140 -18.41 -15.21 -3.89
N TYR A 141 -17.57 -14.24 -3.50
CA TYR A 141 -17.37 -13.86 -2.09
C TYR A 141 -18.52 -13.02 -1.51
N ALA A 142 -19.31 -12.38 -2.37
CA ALA A 142 -20.43 -11.49 -2.03
C ALA A 142 -21.56 -11.60 -3.09
N PRO A 143 -22.78 -11.11 -2.78
CA PRO A 143 -23.85 -10.98 -3.76
C PRO A 143 -23.39 -10.28 -5.04
N ILE A 144 -23.96 -10.66 -6.19
CA ILE A 144 -23.49 -10.17 -7.49
C ILE A 144 -23.69 -8.65 -7.64
N GLU A 145 -24.69 -8.08 -6.96
CA GLU A 145 -24.96 -6.64 -6.87
C GLU A 145 -23.87 -5.88 -6.11
N GLU A 146 -23.21 -6.50 -5.14
CA GLU A 146 -22.07 -5.89 -4.43
C GLU A 146 -20.80 -6.00 -5.27
N ARG A 147 -20.58 -7.16 -5.90
CA ARG A 147 -19.41 -7.41 -6.75
C ARG A 147 -19.38 -6.54 -8.01
N ILE A 148 -20.53 -6.29 -8.64
CA ILE A 148 -20.60 -5.40 -9.81
C ILE A 148 -20.21 -3.96 -9.44
N VAL A 149 -20.53 -3.49 -8.23
CA VAL A 149 -20.14 -2.16 -7.75
C VAL A 149 -18.63 -2.09 -7.57
N ALA A 150 -18.03 -3.05 -6.85
CA ALA A 150 -16.60 -3.14 -6.65
C ALA A 150 -15.83 -3.23 -7.98
N TYR A 151 -16.27 -4.12 -8.87
CA TYR A 151 -15.74 -4.27 -10.22
C TYR A 151 -15.78 -2.94 -10.99
N THR A 152 -16.96 -2.29 -11.03
CA THR A 152 -17.17 -1.04 -11.77
C THR A 152 -16.24 0.06 -11.27
N GLN A 153 -16.07 0.17 -9.94
CA GLN A 153 -15.13 1.11 -9.35
C GLN A 153 -13.69 0.78 -9.74
N TYR A 154 -13.27 -0.49 -9.65
CA TYR A 154 -11.92 -0.92 -10.01
C TYR A 154 -11.60 -0.61 -11.48
N VAL A 155 -12.42 -1.07 -12.43
CA VAL A 155 -12.11 -0.89 -13.86
C VAL A 155 -12.21 0.56 -14.32
N SER A 156 -12.99 1.40 -13.63
CA SER A 156 -13.05 2.83 -13.93
C SER A 156 -11.71 3.56 -13.73
N GLN A 157 -10.77 2.97 -12.97
CA GLN A 157 -9.44 3.53 -12.72
C GLN A 157 -8.40 3.09 -13.77
N LEU A 158 -8.68 2.06 -14.58
CA LEU A 158 -7.75 1.52 -15.58
C LEU A 158 -7.27 2.57 -16.59
N PRO A 159 -8.12 3.48 -17.14
CA PRO A 159 -7.65 4.49 -18.08
C PRO A 159 -6.55 5.39 -17.49
N ALA A 160 -6.69 5.78 -16.22
CA ALA A 160 -5.68 6.60 -15.55
C ALA A 160 -4.40 5.80 -15.27
N MET A 161 -4.53 4.56 -14.78
CA MET A 161 -3.38 3.68 -14.53
C MET A 161 -2.56 3.43 -15.81
N LEU A 162 -3.24 3.15 -16.93
CA LEU A 162 -2.59 2.91 -18.22
C LEU A 162 -1.96 4.17 -18.83
N GLN A 163 -2.49 5.35 -18.51
CA GLN A 163 -1.82 6.60 -18.85
C GLN A 163 -0.52 6.76 -18.04
N THR A 164 -0.55 6.50 -16.73
CA THR A 164 0.64 6.47 -15.87
C THR A 164 1.68 5.45 -16.35
N MET A 165 1.25 4.27 -16.81
CA MET A 165 2.15 3.28 -17.45
C MET A 165 2.93 3.92 -18.61
N ARG A 166 2.23 4.60 -19.53
CA ARG A 166 2.87 5.22 -20.71
C ARG A 166 3.83 6.34 -20.33
N GLU A 167 3.55 7.04 -19.24
CA GLU A 167 4.42 8.11 -18.69
C GLU A 167 5.66 7.55 -18.00
N ASN A 168 5.53 6.41 -17.32
CA ASN A 168 6.62 5.77 -16.61
C ASN A 168 7.60 5.04 -17.55
N LEU A 169 7.08 4.39 -18.61
CA LEU A 169 7.88 3.59 -19.54
C LEU A 169 8.81 4.46 -20.41
N GLN A 170 10.05 4.02 -20.58
CA GLN A 170 11.11 4.76 -21.27
C GLN A 170 11.66 3.96 -22.46
N PRO A 171 11.16 4.19 -23.69
CA PRO A 171 11.68 3.50 -24.88
C PRO A 171 13.17 3.76 -25.17
N PRO A 172 13.88 2.83 -25.82
CA PRO A 172 13.39 1.55 -26.36
C PRO A 172 13.18 0.49 -25.27
N LEU A 173 12.06 -0.23 -25.34
CA LEU A 173 11.75 -1.32 -24.42
C LEU A 173 12.19 -2.68 -25.02
N PRO A 174 12.51 -3.70 -24.19
CA PRO A 174 12.84 -5.04 -24.69
C PRO A 174 11.66 -5.67 -25.44
N ALA A 175 11.90 -6.13 -26.68
CA ALA A 175 10.87 -6.71 -27.55
C ALA A 175 10.06 -7.84 -26.88
N PRO A 176 10.66 -8.80 -26.11
CA PRO A 176 9.87 -9.83 -25.44
C PRO A 176 8.84 -9.27 -24.44
N TYR A 177 9.16 -8.17 -23.76
CA TYR A 177 8.22 -7.55 -22.82
C TYR A 177 7.10 -6.81 -23.55
N ILE A 178 7.42 -6.11 -24.64
CA ILE A 178 6.42 -5.48 -25.51
C ILE A 178 5.43 -6.54 -26.03
N GLU A 179 5.93 -7.61 -26.65
CA GLU A 179 5.11 -8.67 -27.23
C GLU A 179 4.21 -9.35 -26.18
N THR A 180 4.78 -9.63 -25.00
CA THR A 180 4.03 -10.25 -23.90
C THR A 180 2.93 -9.33 -23.37
N ALA A 181 3.25 -8.06 -23.09
CA ALA A 181 2.28 -7.10 -22.59
C ALA A 181 1.19 -6.79 -23.62
N HIS A 182 1.55 -6.66 -24.91
CA HIS A 182 0.59 -6.51 -26.00
C HIS A 182 -0.39 -7.69 -26.02
N ALA A 183 0.09 -8.93 -25.90
CA ALA A 183 -0.78 -10.11 -25.88
C ALA A 183 -1.72 -10.12 -24.68
N ILE A 184 -1.23 -9.78 -23.48
CA ILE A 184 -2.04 -9.70 -22.26
C ILE A 184 -3.11 -8.61 -22.41
N PHE A 185 -2.74 -7.38 -22.79
CA PHE A 185 -3.69 -6.29 -22.96
C PHE A 185 -4.71 -6.58 -24.07
N SER A 186 -4.30 -7.13 -25.20
CA SER A 186 -5.22 -7.50 -26.29
C SER A 186 -6.27 -8.52 -25.81
N GLY A 187 -5.84 -9.56 -25.10
CA GLY A 187 -6.75 -10.56 -24.54
C GLY A 187 -7.67 -9.97 -23.47
N MET A 188 -7.16 -9.09 -22.61
CA MET A 188 -7.96 -8.42 -21.59
C MET A 188 -8.99 -7.46 -22.20
N ALA A 189 -8.65 -6.68 -23.23
CA ALA A 189 -9.61 -5.80 -23.90
C ALA A 189 -10.79 -6.60 -24.49
N ASP A 190 -10.49 -7.72 -25.15
CA ASP A 190 -11.52 -8.62 -25.68
C ASP A 190 -12.37 -9.23 -24.56
N TYR A 191 -11.73 -9.70 -23.48
CA TYR A 191 -12.42 -10.27 -22.32
C TYR A 191 -13.38 -9.26 -21.68
N LEU A 192 -12.91 -8.05 -21.40
CA LEU A 192 -13.72 -6.96 -20.85
C LEU A 192 -14.90 -6.65 -21.76
N LEU A 193 -14.68 -6.52 -23.08
CA LEU A 193 -15.73 -6.12 -24.01
C LEU A 193 -16.78 -7.22 -24.25
N ASN A 194 -16.33 -8.46 -24.43
CA ASN A 194 -17.16 -9.53 -24.99
C ASN A 194 -17.58 -10.61 -23.97
N THR A 195 -16.85 -10.77 -22.86
CA THR A 195 -17.14 -11.82 -21.87
C THR A 195 -17.78 -11.26 -20.60
N VAL A 196 -17.17 -10.23 -20.00
CA VAL A 196 -17.60 -9.71 -18.69
C VAL A 196 -19.07 -9.26 -18.65
N PRO A 197 -19.66 -8.62 -19.68
CA PRO A 197 -21.08 -8.24 -19.65
C PRO A 197 -22.03 -9.41 -19.44
N GLY A 198 -21.69 -10.59 -19.95
CA GLY A 198 -22.49 -11.80 -19.74
C GLY A 198 -22.45 -12.29 -18.29
N LEU A 199 -21.32 -12.08 -17.59
CA LEU A 199 -21.11 -12.54 -16.23
C LEU A 199 -21.92 -11.72 -15.21
N PHE A 200 -22.17 -10.44 -15.49
CA PHE A 200 -23.00 -9.57 -14.65
C PHE A 200 -24.48 -9.49 -15.10
N ALA A 201 -24.92 -10.23 -16.12
CA ALA A 201 -26.28 -10.14 -16.67
C ALA A 201 -27.41 -10.53 -15.68
N ALA A 202 -27.07 -11.21 -14.58
CA ALA A 202 -28.03 -11.55 -13.54
C ALA A 202 -28.47 -10.32 -12.70
N VAL A 203 -27.64 -9.27 -12.59
CA VAL A 203 -27.97 -8.03 -11.87
C VAL A 203 -29.13 -7.31 -12.55
N LYS A 204 -30.25 -7.12 -11.84
CA LYS A 204 -31.48 -6.51 -12.37
C LYS A 204 -31.59 -5.01 -12.18
N ASP A 205 -30.73 -4.43 -11.34
CA ASP A 205 -30.70 -2.99 -11.15
C ASP A 205 -30.19 -2.31 -12.42
N GLU A 206 -31.07 -1.55 -13.08
CA GLU A 206 -30.74 -0.89 -14.35
C GLU A 206 -29.70 0.23 -14.20
N GLN A 207 -29.64 0.88 -13.04
CA GLN A 207 -28.64 1.92 -12.80
C GLN A 207 -27.26 1.31 -12.65
N LEU A 208 -27.13 0.21 -11.89
CA LEU A 208 -25.87 -0.53 -11.78
C LEU A 208 -25.42 -1.06 -13.14
N GLN A 209 -26.33 -1.63 -13.93
CA GLN A 209 -26.02 -2.10 -15.29
C GLN A 209 -25.51 -0.99 -16.20
N ARG A 210 -26.12 0.20 -16.17
CA ARG A 210 -25.65 1.34 -16.99
C ARG A 210 -24.27 1.84 -16.56
N GLN A 211 -24.02 1.93 -15.25
CA GLN A 211 -22.73 2.38 -14.72
C GLN A 211 -21.62 1.37 -15.06
N PHE A 212 -21.88 0.09 -14.82
CA PHE A 212 -21.01 -1.01 -15.21
C PHE A 212 -20.69 -0.99 -16.71
N ALA A 213 -21.71 -0.95 -17.58
CA ALA A 213 -21.51 -1.02 -19.02
C ALA A 213 -20.65 0.15 -19.55
N ALA A 214 -20.85 1.36 -19.01
CA ALA A 214 -20.04 2.52 -19.36
C ALA A 214 -18.58 2.35 -18.89
N ALA A 215 -18.36 2.07 -17.61
CA ALA A 215 -17.00 1.90 -17.07
C ALA A 215 -16.24 0.75 -17.73
N ASN A 216 -16.92 -0.37 -17.97
CA ASN A 216 -16.33 -1.54 -18.60
C ASN A 216 -15.92 -1.29 -20.06
N ARG A 217 -16.75 -0.56 -20.82
CA ARG A 217 -16.39 -0.17 -22.19
C ARG A 217 -15.19 0.78 -22.19
N ASP A 218 -15.23 1.82 -21.36
CA ASP A 218 -14.17 2.82 -21.30
C ASP A 218 -12.83 2.17 -20.86
N ALA A 219 -12.89 1.19 -19.94
CA ALA A 219 -11.75 0.36 -19.56
C ALA A 219 -11.24 -0.52 -20.72
N ALA A 220 -12.13 -1.22 -21.43
CA ALA A 220 -11.75 -2.05 -22.58
C ALA A 220 -11.08 -1.22 -23.69
N GLU A 221 -11.60 -0.03 -23.98
CA GLU A 221 -11.02 0.91 -24.93
C GLU A 221 -9.63 1.38 -24.49
N ALA A 222 -9.46 1.76 -23.22
CA ALA A 222 -8.16 2.16 -22.69
C ALA A 222 -7.12 1.02 -22.74
N VAL A 223 -7.52 -0.20 -22.41
CA VAL A 223 -6.66 -1.40 -22.50
C VAL A 223 -6.26 -1.68 -23.96
N ALA A 224 -7.20 -1.56 -24.90
CA ALA A 224 -6.91 -1.75 -26.33
C ALA A 224 -5.95 -0.66 -26.87
N LEU A 225 -6.10 0.58 -26.41
CA LEU A 225 -5.18 1.67 -26.74
C LEU A 225 -3.78 1.44 -26.16
N ALA A 226 -3.70 0.91 -24.93
CA ALA A 226 -2.43 0.52 -24.33
C ALA A 226 -1.74 -0.58 -25.12
N ALA A 227 -2.48 -1.61 -25.56
CA ALA A 227 -1.97 -2.66 -26.45
C ALA A 227 -1.46 -2.06 -27.76
N SER A 228 -2.21 -1.17 -28.39
CA SER A 228 -1.85 -0.56 -29.68
C SER A 228 -0.66 0.39 -29.60
N TRP A 229 -0.37 0.93 -28.42
CA TRP A 229 0.77 1.83 -28.17
C TRP A 229 2.09 1.07 -28.02
N LEU A 230 2.04 -0.19 -27.55
CA LEU A 230 3.17 -1.11 -27.44
C LEU A 230 3.56 -1.67 -28.81
#